data_AF-W7RUW7-F1
#
_entry.id   AF-W7RUW7-F1
#
_cell.length_a   1.000
_cell.length_b   1.000
_cell.length_c   1.000
_cell.angle_alpha   90.00
_cell.angle_beta   90.00
_cell.angle_gamma   90.00
#
_symmetry.space_group_name_H-M   'P 1'
#
loop_
_entity.id
_entity.type
_entity.pdbx_description
1 polymer ?
#
loop_
_entity_poly.entity_id
_entity_poly.type
_entity_poly.pdbx_seq_one_letter_code
_entity_poly.pdbx_strand_id
1 'polypeptide(L)'
;MQNIGSTILRVVLGIIFAVHGFQKFQGGISYTADFFDSIGIPGFMAYIVAIIELVGGIALILGLATRIFGALLTITMIVAIFTAKLSIGFIGADGLAGYELDLALGAIALYFTLAGASSLSLDAQLFGKE
;
A
#
# COMPACT_ATOMS: atom_id res chain seq x y z
N MET A 1 19.06 -6.30 -15.52
CA MET A 1 18.29 -5.03 -15.48
C MET A 1 16.90 -5.21 -14.86
N GLN A 2 16.14 -6.25 -15.22
CA GLN A 2 14.78 -6.51 -14.70
C GLN A 2 14.70 -6.63 -13.16
N ASN A 3 15.72 -7.24 -12.52
CA ASN A 3 15.78 -7.37 -11.05
C ASN A 3 16.07 -6.03 -10.33
N ILE A 4 16.78 -5.10 -10.97
CA ILE A 4 17.08 -3.79 -10.39
C ILE A 4 15.82 -2.91 -10.43
N GLY A 5 15.15 -2.85 -11.58
CA GLY A 5 13.92 -2.08 -11.73
C GLY A 5 12.81 -2.51 -10.77
N SER A 6 12.58 -3.83 -10.64
CA SER A 6 11.61 -4.36 -9.66
C SER A 6 12.03 -4.05 -8.23
N THR A 7 13.32 -4.11 -7.89
CA THR A 7 13.78 -3.75 -6.53
C THR A 7 13.56 -2.28 -6.21
N ILE A 8 13.84 -1.37 -7.15
CA ILE A 8 13.58 0.07 -6.98
C ILE A 8 12.09 0.30 -6.74
N LEU A 9 11.22 -0.25 -7.60
CA LEU A 9 9.77 -0.13 -7.43
C LEU A 9 9.30 -0.68 -6.08
N ARG A 10 9.84 -1.82 -5.64
CA ARG A 10 9.49 -2.45 -4.38
C ARG A 10 9.84 -1.58 -3.18
N VAL A 11 11.07 -1.06 -3.16
CA VAL A 11 11.58 -0.23 -2.07
C VAL A 11 10.83 1.10 -2.01
N VAL A 12 10.63 1.77 -3.15
CA VAL A 12 9.90 3.05 -3.20
C VAL A 12 8.45 2.86 -2.78
N LEU A 13 7.76 1.84 -3.31
CA LEU A 13 6.39 1.50 -2.89
C LEU A 13 6.33 1.24 -1.38
N GLY A 14 7.28 0.46 -0.87
CA GLY A 14 7.36 0.13 0.55
C GLY A 14 7.59 1.36 1.44
N ILE A 15 8.45 2.29 1.04
CA ILE A 15 8.69 3.56 1.75
C ILE A 15 7.41 4.39 1.82
N ILE A 16 6.71 4.54 0.70
CA ILE A 16 5.47 5.33 0.62
C ILE A 16 4.44 4.77 1.61
N PHE A 17 4.17 3.47 1.57
CA PHE A 17 3.21 2.86 2.50
C PHE A 17 3.67 2.88 3.96
N ALA A 18 4.96 2.66 4.22
CA ALA A 18 5.50 2.74 5.58
C ALA A 18 5.29 4.13 6.18
N VAL A 19 5.54 5.19 5.40
CA VAL A 19 5.32 6.57 5.84
C VAL A 19 3.83 6.86 6.05
N HIS A 20 2.95 6.45 5.13
CA HIS A 20 1.50 6.63 5.29
C HIS A 20 0.94 5.91 6.51
N GLY A 21 1.34 4.65 6.72
CA GLY A 21 0.95 3.88 7.90
C GLY A 21 1.46 4.52 9.19
N PHE A 22 2.71 4.96 9.22
CA PHE A 22 3.30 5.65 10.37
C PHE A 22 2.58 6.97 10.69
N GLN A 23 2.25 7.77 9.68
CA GLN A 23 1.54 9.03 9.84
C GLN A 23 0.15 8.84 10.48
N LYS A 24 -0.56 7.74 10.17
CA LYS A 24 -1.85 7.43 10.79
C LYS A 24 -1.74 7.24 12.32
N PHE A 25 -0.63 6.66 12.79
CA PHE A 25 -0.37 6.55 14.23
C PHE A 25 0.12 7.87 14.83
N GLN A 26 1.03 8.56 14.14
CA GLN A 26 1.62 9.81 14.64
C GLN A 26 0.59 10.93 14.79
N GLY A 27 -0.34 11.04 13.85
CA GLY A 27 -1.40 12.05 13.86
C GLY A 27 -2.51 11.75 14.87
N GLY A 28 -2.54 10.56 15.47
CA GLY A 28 -3.67 10.07 16.26
C GLY A 28 -4.63 9.27 15.38
N ILE A 29 -4.65 7.96 15.60
CA ILE A 29 -5.42 7.04 14.74
C ILE A 29 -6.94 7.26 14.82
N SER A 30 -7.42 7.92 15.88
CA SER A 30 -8.82 8.33 16.02
C SER A 30 -9.30 9.20 14.86
N TYR A 31 -8.47 10.11 14.34
CA TYR A 31 -8.87 10.94 13.19
C TYR A 31 -9.13 10.10 11.94
N THR A 32 -8.35 9.03 11.73
CA THR A 32 -8.58 8.11 10.62
C THR A 32 -9.80 7.23 10.88
N ALA A 33 -10.02 6.82 12.14
CA ALA A 33 -11.21 6.07 12.53
C ALA A 33 -12.49 6.88 12.30
N ASP A 34 -12.52 8.14 12.76
CA ASP A 34 -13.64 9.06 12.56
C ASP A 34 -13.89 9.32 11.07
N PHE A 35 -12.81 9.48 10.28
CA PHE A 35 -12.92 9.61 8.83
C PHE A 35 -13.52 8.36 8.19
N PHE A 36 -13.09 7.16 8.60
CA PHE A 36 -13.65 5.91 8.09
C PHE A 36 -15.13 5.79 8.41
N ASP A 37 -15.54 6.10 9.65
CA ASP A 37 -16.96 6.08 10.04
C ASP A 37 -17.78 7.05 9.19
N SER A 38 -17.22 8.22 8.85
CA SER A 38 -17.89 9.23 8.00
C SER A 38 -18.18 8.75 6.57
N ILE A 39 -17.41 7.78 6.07
CA ILE A 39 -17.56 7.19 4.72
C ILE A 39 -18.17 5.78 4.77
N GLY A 40 -18.72 5.36 5.91
CA GLY A 40 -19.42 4.08 6.07
C GLY A 40 -18.50 2.87 6.26
N ILE A 41 -17.21 3.08 6.56
CA ILE A 41 -16.27 2.03 6.94
C ILE A 41 -16.16 2.00 8.47
N PRO A 42 -16.27 0.85 9.14
CA PRO A 42 -16.12 0.79 10.60
C PRO A 42 -14.79 1.36 11.07
N GLY A 43 -14.80 2.33 12.00
CA GLY A 43 -13.61 3.06 12.43
C GLY A 43 -12.44 2.20 12.92
N PHE A 44 -12.71 1.01 13.49
CA PHE A 44 -11.65 0.09 13.89
C PHE A 44 -10.79 -0.41 12.71
N MET A 45 -11.30 -0.37 11.48
CA MET A 45 -10.53 -0.69 10.27
C MET A 45 -9.35 0.26 10.07
N ALA A 46 -9.37 1.47 10.65
CA ALA A 46 -8.23 2.37 10.61
C ALA A 46 -6.96 1.73 11.18
N TYR A 47 -7.09 0.96 12.26
CA TYR A 47 -5.97 0.22 12.87
C TYR A 47 -5.46 -0.88 11.93
N ILE A 48 -6.38 -1.63 11.30
CA ILE A 48 -6.02 -2.71 10.39
C ILE A 48 -5.29 -2.15 9.17
N VAL A 49 -5.85 -1.11 8.53
CA VAL A 49 -5.23 -0.47 7.37
C VAL A 49 -3.89 0.15 7.73
N ALA A 50 -3.78 0.88 8.85
CA ALA A 50 -2.52 1.48 9.28
C ALA A 50 -1.43 0.43 9.53
N ILE A 51 -1.78 -0.72 10.14
CA ILE A 51 -0.84 -1.83 10.34
C ILE A 51 -0.43 -2.45 9.01
N ILE A 52 -1.38 -2.70 8.10
CA ILE A 52 -1.09 -3.26 6.77
C ILE A 52 -0.16 -2.35 5.99
N GLU A 53 -0.40 -1.04 5.98
CA GLU A 53 0.45 -0.06 5.29
C GLU A 53 1.83 0.01 5.93
N LEU A 54 1.92 0.11 7.26
CA LEU A 54 3.20 0.25 7.95
C LEU A 54 4.05 -1.02 7.84
N VAL A 55 3.49 -2.14 8.29
CA VAL A 55 4.20 -3.43 8.31
C VAL A 55 4.43 -3.93 6.88
N GLY A 56 3.43 -3.79 6.01
CA GLY A 56 3.55 -4.18 4.61
C GLY A 56 4.56 -3.31 3.86
N GLY A 57 4.60 -2.01 4.14
CA GLY A 57 5.62 -1.12 3.59
C GLY A 57 7.04 -1.56 3.96
N ILE A 58 7.28 -1.82 5.25
CA ILE A 58 8.58 -2.31 5.74
C ILE A 58 8.91 -3.69 5.14
N ALA A 59 7.94 -4.60 5.11
CA ALA A 59 8.13 -5.93 4.53
C ALA A 59 8.50 -5.86 3.04
N LEU A 60 7.86 -4.97 2.26
CA LEU A 60 8.23 -4.75 0.86
C LEU A 60 9.65 -4.19 0.72
N ILE A 61 10.07 -3.22 1.55
CA ILE A 61 11.46 -2.72 1.52
C ILE A 61 12.45 -3.87 1.68
N LEU A 62 12.23 -4.72 2.69
CA LEU A 62 13.06 -5.89 2.96
C LEU A 62 12.90 -7.00 1.91
N GLY A 63 11.81 -6.97 1.13
CA GLY A 63 11.48 -8.02 0.18
C GLY A 63 11.00 -9.30 0.87
N LEU A 64 10.22 -9.17 1.94
CA LEU A 64 9.61 -10.25 2.71
C LEU A 64 8.11 -10.35 2.46
N ALA A 65 7.59 -11.57 2.31
CA ALA A 65 6.17 -11.86 2.05
C ALA A 65 5.58 -10.95 0.96
N THR A 66 6.37 -10.66 -0.07
CA THR A 66 6.11 -9.62 -1.08
C THR A 66 4.78 -9.81 -1.78
N ARG A 67 4.42 -11.06 -2.04
CA ARG A 67 3.15 -11.44 -2.66
C ARG A 67 1.95 -11.15 -1.76
N ILE A 68 2.08 -11.42 -0.46
CA ILE A 68 0.99 -11.24 0.51
C ILE A 68 0.75 -9.75 0.74
N PHE A 69 1.81 -8.99 1.05
CA PHE A 69 1.67 -7.55 1.28
C PHE A 69 1.34 -6.79 0.00
N GLY A 70 1.84 -7.23 -1.17
CA GLY A 70 1.37 -6.72 -2.45
C GLY A 70 -0.16 -6.84 -2.58
N ALA A 71 -0.73 -8.01 -2.28
CA ALA A 71 -2.17 -8.23 -2.42
C ALA A 71 -2.97 -7.36 -1.43
N LEU A 72 -2.53 -7.29 -0.18
CA LEU A 72 -3.19 -6.49 0.86
C LEU A 72 -3.17 -4.99 0.52
N LEU A 73 -2.04 -4.49 0.03
CA LEU A 73 -1.90 -3.08 -0.37
C LEU A 73 -2.71 -2.77 -1.63
N THR A 74 -2.76 -3.69 -2.61
CA THR A 74 -3.67 -3.55 -3.76
C THR A 74 -5.13 -3.45 -3.32
N ILE A 75 -5.58 -4.33 -2.43
CA ILE A 75 -6.96 -4.28 -1.89
C ILE A 75 -7.20 -2.95 -1.17
N THR A 76 -6.23 -2.49 -0.37
CA THR A 76 -6.31 -1.21 0.34
C THR A 76 -6.50 -0.04 -0.63
N MET A 77 -5.74 0.00 -1.73
CA MET A 77 -5.90 1.04 -2.76
C MET A 77 -7.24 0.94 -3.47
N ILE A 78 -7.70 -0.26 -3.84
CA ILE A 78 -9.02 -0.44 -4.45
C ILE A 78 -10.11 0.12 -3.53
N VAL A 79 -10.11 -0.26 -2.26
CA VAL A 79 -11.09 0.25 -1.28
C VAL A 79 -10.99 1.77 -1.17
N ALA A 80 -9.79 2.34 -1.00
CA ALA A 80 -9.59 3.79 -0.90
C ALA A 80 -10.14 4.54 -2.13
N ILE A 81 -9.92 4.01 -3.33
CA ILE A 81 -10.48 4.58 -4.57
C ILE A 81 -12.00 4.61 -4.48
N PHE A 82 -12.65 3.46 -4.26
CA PHE A 82 -14.10 3.35 -4.33
C PHE A 82 -14.84 4.06 -3.20
N THR A 83 -14.26 4.16 -2.01
CA THR A 83 -14.94 4.73 -0.84
C THR A 83 -14.59 6.18 -0.56
N ALA A 84 -13.36 6.62 -0.85
CA ALA A 84 -12.87 7.93 -0.44
C ALA A 84 -12.55 8.88 -1.60
N LYS A 85 -12.26 8.37 -2.81
CA LYS A 85 -11.68 9.19 -3.89
C LYS A 85 -12.47 9.19 -5.20
N LEU A 86 -13.31 8.20 -5.46
CA LEU A 86 -13.96 8.03 -6.76
C LEU A 86 -14.83 9.23 -7.13
N SER A 87 -15.58 9.78 -6.18
CA SER A 87 -16.41 10.97 -6.36
C SER A 87 -15.61 12.26 -6.56
N ILE A 88 -14.35 12.30 -6.10
CA ILE A 88 -13.43 13.44 -6.27
C ILE A 88 -12.87 13.47 -7.70
N GLY A 89 -12.81 12.31 -8.37
CA GLY A 89 -12.34 12.17 -9.74
C GLY A 89 -10.85 11.85 -9.85
N PHE A 90 -10.38 11.67 -11.08
CA PHE A 90 -9.03 11.13 -11.36
C PHE A 90 -7.91 12.06 -10.89
N ILE A 91 -7.94 13.33 -11.30
CA ILE A 91 -6.94 14.36 -10.94
C ILE A 91 -7.25 15.00 -9.57
N GLY A 92 -8.51 14.96 -9.16
CA GLY A 92 -9.01 15.65 -7.98
C GLY A 92 -9.78 16.92 -8.32
N ALA A 93 -10.45 17.48 -7.31
CA ALA A 93 -11.27 18.69 -7.41
C ALA A 93 -11.31 19.41 -6.06
N ASP A 94 -11.55 20.73 -6.07
CA ASP A 94 -11.79 21.54 -4.87
C ASP A 94 -10.72 21.42 -3.77
N GLY A 95 -9.45 21.31 -4.17
CA GLY A 95 -8.32 21.16 -3.24
C GLY A 95 -8.14 19.76 -2.65
N LEU A 96 -8.98 18.80 -3.05
CA LEU A 96 -8.84 17.39 -2.68
C LEU A 96 -8.07 16.63 -3.77
N ALA A 97 -7.09 15.83 -3.34
CA ALA A 97 -6.36 14.96 -4.26
C ALA A 97 -7.26 13.86 -4.85
N GLY A 98 -7.18 13.63 -6.16
CA GLY A 98 -7.89 12.55 -6.85
C GLY A 98 -7.30 11.16 -6.55
N TYR A 99 -7.68 10.18 -7.36
CA TYR A 99 -7.29 8.78 -7.19
C TYR A 99 -6.17 8.29 -8.12
N GLU A 100 -5.57 9.17 -8.94
CA GLU A 100 -4.48 8.81 -9.85
C GLU A 100 -3.29 8.15 -9.14
N LEU A 101 -2.93 8.63 -7.95
CA LEU A 101 -1.83 8.10 -7.16
C LEU A 101 -2.20 6.73 -6.57
N ASP A 102 -3.39 6.60 -6.00
CA ASP A 102 -3.91 5.33 -5.47
C ASP A 102 -3.94 4.25 -6.55
N LEU A 103 -4.34 4.61 -7.78
CA LEU A 103 -4.35 3.72 -8.93
C LEU A 103 -2.93 3.29 -9.30
N ALA A 104 -1.98 4.23 -9.37
CA ALA A 104 -0.59 3.94 -9.69
C ALA A 104 0.06 3.03 -8.64
N LEU A 105 -0.08 3.36 -7.34
CA LEU A 105 0.45 2.55 -6.25
C LEU A 105 -0.23 1.18 -6.19
N GLY A 106 -1.54 1.11 -6.42
CA GLY A 106 -2.29 -0.13 -6.48
C GLY A 106 -1.84 -1.05 -7.62
N ALA A 107 -1.54 -0.49 -8.79
CA ALA A 107 -1.00 -1.23 -9.93
C ALA A 107 0.42 -1.77 -9.66
N ILE A 108 1.28 -0.97 -9.00
CA ILE A 108 2.63 -1.42 -8.61
C ILE A 108 2.54 -2.52 -7.54
N ALA A 109 1.65 -2.38 -6.55
CA ALA A 109 1.39 -3.42 -5.55
C ALA A 109 0.86 -4.71 -6.19
N LEU A 110 -0.01 -4.58 -7.21
CA LEU A 110 -0.56 -5.71 -7.94
C LEU A 110 0.53 -6.43 -8.74
N TYR A 111 1.47 -5.68 -9.32
CA TYR A 111 2.65 -6.27 -9.95
C TYR A 111 3.41 -7.18 -8.98
N PHE A 112 3.67 -6.77 -7.74
CA PHE A 112 4.36 -7.65 -6.76
C PHE A 112 3.50 -8.83 -6.29
N THR A 113 2.18 -8.72 -6.37
CA THR A 113 1.27 -9.85 -6.13
C THR A 113 1.39 -10.94 -7.21
N LEU A 114 1.63 -10.53 -8.46
CA LEU A 114 1.61 -11.43 -9.62
C LEU A 114 3.01 -11.89 -10.04
N ALA A 115 4.00 -11.01 -10.01
CA ALA A 115 5.34 -11.24 -10.54
C ALA A 115 6.21 -12.14 -9.63
N GLY A 116 5.82 -12.35 -8.36
CA GLY A 116 6.59 -13.12 -7.40
C GLY A 116 7.85 -12.42 -6.89
N ALA A 117 8.63 -13.13 -6.08
CA ALA A 117 9.83 -12.63 -5.42
C ALA A 117 10.95 -12.34 -6.45
N SER A 118 11.50 -11.12 -6.46
CA SER A 118 12.69 -10.82 -7.28
C SER A 118 13.93 -11.49 -6.69
N SER A 119 14.94 -11.84 -7.50
CA SER A 119 16.18 -12.46 -6.98
C SER A 119 16.97 -11.60 -5.98
N LEU A 120 16.65 -10.31 -5.89
CA LEU A 120 17.18 -9.35 -4.91
C LEU A 120 16.20 -9.10 -3.74
N SER A 121 15.26 -10.02 -3.52
CA SER A 121 14.38 -10.03 -2.34
C SER A 121 14.87 -11.08 -1.34
N LEU A 122 14.61 -10.84 -0.05
CA LEU A 122 14.84 -11.85 0.96
C LEU A 122 13.95 -13.09 0.73
N ASP A 123 12.74 -12.92 0.21
CA ASP A 123 11.88 -14.05 -0.19
C ASP A 123 12.60 -15.00 -1.17
N ALA A 124 13.31 -14.46 -2.17
CA ALA A 124 14.06 -15.29 -3.11
C ALA A 124 15.31 -15.92 -2.49
N GLN A 125 15.96 -15.25 -1.54
CA GLN A 125 17.15 -15.80 -0.86
C GLN A 125 16.79 -16.87 0.18
N LEU A 126 15.64 -16.77 0.82
CA LEU A 126 15.20 -17.68 1.88
C LEU A 126 14.35 -18.85 1.37
N PHE A 127 13.58 -18.63 0.29
CA PHE A 127 12.61 -19.61 -0.21
C PHE A 127 12.78 -19.93 -1.71
N GLY A 128 13.76 -19.34 -2.39
CA GLY A 128 14.13 -19.72 -3.75
C GLY A 128 14.74 -21.11 -3.74
N LYS A 129 13.99 -22.09 -4.25
CA LYS A 129 14.58 -23.37 -4.64
C LYS A 129 15.51 -23.12 -5.82
N GLU A 130 16.72 -23.70 -5.75
CA GLU A 130 17.66 -23.81 -6.87
C GLU A 130 17.00 -24.34 -8.14
#